data_AF-A0A838UPX3-F1
#
_entry.id   AF-A0A838UPX3-F1
#
_cell.length_a   1.000
_cell.length_b   1.000
_cell.length_c   1.000
_cell.angle_alpha   90.00
_cell.angle_beta   90.00
_cell.angle_gamma   90.00
#
_symmetry.space_group_name_H-M   'P 1'
#
loop_
_entity.id
_entity.type
_entity.pdbx_description
1 polymer ?
#
loop_
_entity_poly.entity_id
_entity_poly.type
_entity_poly.pdbx_seq_one_letter_code
_entity_poly.pdbx_strand_id
1 'polypeptide(L)'
;MTNFATVGVVGGGTMGSGIAYEVIRNTEALVIIRDVNDAALDRARAAMTRFVERPVIKGQITRQAGDAWLGRISYTTTFADFAEADIVVEAVFEDMALKRDVFTQLGAVCRPEAILASNTSGLSITTIAAASTRPERVIGLHFFNPVPAMKLVEIIRAYQTDDATI
;
A
#
# COMPACT_ATOMS: atom_id res chain seq x y z
N MET A 1 -5.62 12.21 -16.22
CA MET A 1 -5.23 11.82 -14.86
C MET A 1 -5.68 10.39 -14.67
N THR A 2 -4.74 9.46 -14.47
CA THR A 2 -5.07 8.08 -14.12
C THR A 2 -5.65 8.12 -12.70
N ASN A 3 -6.90 7.70 -12.53
CA ASN A 3 -7.53 7.62 -11.21
C ASN A 3 -7.44 6.16 -10.76
N PHE A 4 -6.78 5.89 -9.65
CA PHE A 4 -6.73 4.53 -9.08
C PHE A 4 -8.06 4.22 -8.41
N ALA A 5 -8.74 3.19 -8.88
CA ALA A 5 -9.98 2.68 -8.31
C ALA A 5 -9.71 1.74 -7.13
N THR A 6 -8.63 0.93 -7.22
CA THR A 6 -8.26 -0.03 -6.19
C THR A 6 -6.77 0.08 -5.83
N VAL A 7 -6.48 0.24 -4.55
CA VAL A 7 -5.11 0.32 -3.99
C VAL A 7 -4.86 -0.85 -3.04
N GLY A 8 -3.82 -1.63 -3.31
CA GLY A 8 -3.35 -2.68 -2.42
C GLY A 8 -2.27 -2.19 -1.46
N VAL A 9 -2.24 -2.75 -0.25
CA VAL A 9 -1.16 -2.56 0.73
C VAL A 9 -0.74 -3.92 1.27
N VAL A 10 0.55 -4.25 1.16
CA VAL A 10 1.10 -5.50 1.72
C VAL A 10 1.81 -5.20 3.03
N GLY A 11 1.29 -5.75 4.13
CA GLY A 11 1.72 -5.51 5.50
C GLY A 11 0.83 -4.48 6.20
N GLY A 12 0.07 -4.91 7.21
CA GLY A 12 -0.85 -4.07 8.00
C GLY A 12 -0.23 -3.48 9.27
N GLY A 13 1.10 -3.35 9.31
CA GLY A 13 1.82 -2.72 10.40
C GLY A 13 1.72 -1.18 10.38
N THR A 14 2.57 -0.51 11.17
CA THR A 14 2.56 0.96 11.32
C THR A 14 2.58 1.70 9.99
N MET A 15 3.49 1.33 9.08
CA MET A 15 3.62 2.01 7.78
C MET A 15 2.43 1.70 6.88
N GLY A 16 2.10 0.42 6.70
CA GLY A 16 1.01 0.02 5.82
C GLY A 16 -0.36 0.54 6.24
N SER A 17 -0.71 0.51 7.53
CA SER A 17 -1.94 1.14 8.01
C SER A 17 -1.92 2.67 7.84
N GLY A 18 -0.76 3.31 8.00
CA GLY A 18 -0.61 4.74 7.74
C GLY A 18 -0.82 5.09 6.26
N ILE A 19 -0.26 4.29 5.35
CA ILE A 19 -0.44 4.43 3.90
C ILE A 19 -1.90 4.21 3.53
N ALA A 20 -2.51 3.12 3.98
CA ALA A 20 -3.92 2.83 3.76
C ALA A 20 -4.84 3.97 4.25
N TYR A 21 -4.52 4.55 5.42
CA TYR A 21 -5.24 5.70 5.95
C TYR A 21 -5.12 6.95 5.07
N GLU A 22 -3.93 7.27 4.57
CA GLU A 22 -3.76 8.41 3.66
C GLU A 22 -4.48 8.18 2.33
N VAL A 23 -4.57 6.96 1.84
CA VAL A 23 -5.36 6.65 0.63
C VAL A 23 -6.84 6.92 0.88
N ILE A 24 -7.47 6.30 1.90
CA ILE A 24 -8.91 6.48 2.13
C ILE A 24 -9.26 7.93 2.49
N ARG A 25 -8.36 8.68 3.12
CA ARG A 25 -8.61 10.07 3.51
C ARG A 25 -8.64 11.03 2.32
N ASN A 26 -7.83 10.78 1.30
CA ASN A 26 -7.58 11.73 0.21
C ASN A 26 -8.15 11.28 -1.14
N THR A 27 -8.65 10.05 -1.24
CA THR A 27 -9.21 9.48 -2.48
C THR A 27 -10.48 8.68 -2.20
N GLU A 28 -11.22 8.36 -3.26
CA GLU A 28 -12.38 7.46 -3.23
C GLU A 28 -12.02 5.99 -3.53
N ALA A 29 -10.72 5.67 -3.62
CA ALA A 29 -10.27 4.33 -3.96
C ALA A 29 -10.70 3.29 -2.90
N LEU A 30 -10.95 2.07 -3.35
CA LEU A 30 -11.04 0.90 -2.49
C LEU A 30 -9.63 0.51 -2.04
N VAL A 31 -9.48 0.09 -0.78
CA VAL A 31 -8.19 -0.30 -0.21
C VAL A 31 -8.22 -1.75 0.22
N ILE A 32 -7.24 -2.52 -0.20
CA ILE A 32 -7.06 -3.92 0.20
C ILE A 32 -5.80 -4.01 1.06
N ILE A 33 -5.94 -4.39 2.33
CA ILE A 33 -4.80 -4.63 3.22
C ILE A 33 -4.55 -6.13 3.33
N ARG A 34 -3.37 -6.57 2.91
CA ARG A 34 -2.93 -7.96 3.05
C ARG A 34 -1.93 -8.13 4.18
N ASP A 35 -2.09 -9.16 5.00
CA ASP A 35 -1.09 -9.55 6.01
C ASP A 35 -0.98 -11.08 6.11
N VAL A 36 -0.04 -11.59 6.90
CA VAL A 36 0.33 -13.01 6.94
C VAL A 36 -0.70 -13.92 7.61
N ASN A 37 -1.54 -13.38 8.49
CA ASN A 37 -2.57 -14.12 9.21
C ASN A 37 -3.64 -13.19 9.80
N ASP A 38 -4.74 -13.77 10.26
CA ASP A 38 -5.88 -13.05 10.82
C ASP A 38 -5.50 -12.20 12.05
N ALA A 39 -4.62 -12.71 12.91
CA ALA A 39 -4.17 -11.94 14.08
C ALA A 39 -3.43 -10.65 13.69
N ALA A 40 -2.71 -10.64 12.57
CA ALA A 40 -2.09 -9.44 12.02
C ALA A 40 -3.13 -8.51 11.38
N LEU A 41 -4.13 -9.07 10.68
CA LEU A 41 -5.25 -8.30 10.13
C LEU A 41 -6.10 -7.64 11.22
N ASP A 42 -6.33 -8.30 12.35
CA ASP A 42 -7.05 -7.72 13.49
C ASP A 42 -6.32 -6.49 14.07
N ARG A 43 -4.99 -6.55 14.13
CA ARG A 43 -4.17 -5.39 14.52
C ARG A 43 -4.28 -4.27 13.50
N ALA A 44 -4.25 -4.59 12.21
CA ALA A 44 -4.43 -3.61 11.14
C ALA A 44 -5.82 -2.94 11.23
N ARG A 45 -6.90 -3.71 11.42
CA ARG A 45 -8.25 -3.19 11.63
C ARG A 45 -8.31 -2.23 12.82
N ALA A 46 -7.76 -2.63 13.97
CA ALA A 46 -7.73 -1.79 15.16
C ALA A 46 -6.94 -0.48 14.93
N ALA A 47 -5.82 -0.56 14.20
CA ALA A 47 -5.04 0.62 13.83
C ALA A 47 -5.85 1.56 12.91
N MET A 48 -6.51 1.02 11.89
CA MET A 48 -7.37 1.80 10.97
C MET A 48 -8.51 2.49 11.70
N THR A 49 -9.22 1.78 12.58
CA THR A 49 -10.25 2.39 13.44
C THR A 49 -9.68 3.54 14.24
N ARG A 50 -8.52 3.37 14.88
CA ARG A 50 -7.87 4.43 15.67
C ARG A 50 -7.48 5.64 14.82
N PHE A 51 -6.96 5.41 13.61
CA PHE A 51 -6.60 6.49 12.70
C PHE A 51 -7.83 7.34 12.33
N VAL A 52 -8.96 6.68 12.04
CA VAL A 52 -10.23 7.34 11.67
C VAL A 52 -10.94 7.99 12.85
N GLU A 53 -10.85 7.42 14.05
CA GLU A 53 -11.46 8.01 15.25
C GLU A 53 -10.86 9.37 15.62
N ARG A 54 -9.56 9.59 15.34
CA ARG A 54 -8.87 10.83 15.70
C ARG A 54 -9.50 12.08 15.05
N PRO A 55 -9.73 12.16 13.73
CA PRO A 55 -10.42 13.30 13.12
C PRO A 55 -11.91 13.36 13.51
N VAL A 56 -12.59 12.24 13.77
CA VAL A 56 -13.99 12.23 14.25
C VAL A 56 -14.11 12.93 15.60
N ILE A 57 -13.30 12.52 16.59
CA ILE A 57 -13.30 13.10 17.94
C ILE A 57 -12.92 14.59 17.91
N LYS A 58 -12.05 14.98 16.98
CA LYS A 58 -11.67 16.39 16.77
C LYS A 58 -12.73 17.21 16.03
N GLY A 59 -13.84 16.60 15.61
CA GLY A 59 -14.89 17.27 14.83
C GLY A 59 -14.45 17.68 13.41
N GLN A 60 -13.35 17.10 12.91
CA GLN A 60 -12.85 17.39 11.56
C GLN A 60 -13.66 16.67 10.48
N ILE A 61 -14.26 15.53 10.83
CA ILE A 61 -15.20 14.77 10.00
C ILE A 61 -16.35 14.26 10.87
N THR A 62 -17.48 13.91 10.26
CA THR A 62 -18.60 13.27 10.95
C THR A 62 -18.32 11.78 11.19
N ARG A 63 -19.02 11.17 12.17
CA ARG A 63 -18.97 9.71 12.39
C ARG A 63 -19.33 8.94 11.12
N GLN A 64 -20.37 9.38 10.40
CA GLN A 64 -20.81 8.80 9.14
C GLN A 64 -19.71 8.83 8.07
N ALA A 65 -18.98 9.94 7.94
CA ALA A 65 -17.86 10.04 7.01
C ALA A 65 -16.71 9.08 7.41
N GLY A 66 -16.41 8.98 8.70
CA GLY A 66 -15.43 8.02 9.20
C GLY A 66 -15.82 6.56 8.92
N ASP A 67 -17.10 6.21 9.12
CA ASP A 67 -17.62 4.88 8.78
C ASP A 67 -17.55 4.59 7.27
N ALA A 68 -17.84 5.59 6.44
CA ALA A 68 -17.69 5.47 5.00
C ALA A 68 -16.23 5.23 4.58
N TRP A 69 -15.25 5.85 5.24
CA TRP A 69 -13.83 5.59 4.99
C TRP A 69 -13.45 4.16 5.35
N LEU A 70 -13.85 3.68 6.54
CA LEU A 70 -13.58 2.30 6.97
C LEU A 70 -14.27 1.28 6.06
N GLY A 71 -15.47 1.59 5.56
CA GLY A 71 -16.24 0.73 4.65
C GLY A 71 -15.58 0.50 3.29
N ARG A 72 -14.57 1.29 2.91
CA ARG A 72 -13.78 1.08 1.69
C ARG A 72 -12.57 0.15 1.87
N ILE A 73 -12.35 -0.37 3.07
CA ILE A 73 -11.20 -1.23 3.37
C ILE A 73 -11.63 -2.70 3.41
N SER A 74 -11.00 -3.53 2.58
CA SER A 74 -11.02 -4.99 2.71
C SER A 74 -9.69 -5.50 3.25
N TYR A 75 -9.72 -6.70 3.84
CA TYR A 75 -8.58 -7.31 4.49
C TYR A 75 -8.46 -8.75 4.04
N THR A 76 -7.24 -9.19 3.74
CA THR A 76 -7.01 -10.51 3.16
C THR A 76 -5.68 -11.11 3.62
N THR A 77 -5.57 -12.43 3.52
CA THR A 77 -4.30 -13.15 3.70
C THR A 77 -3.68 -13.60 2.37
N THR A 78 -4.43 -13.49 1.25
CA THR A 78 -4.02 -13.97 -0.06
C THR A 78 -3.58 -12.84 -1.00
N PHE A 79 -2.64 -13.13 -1.88
CA PHE A 79 -2.21 -12.21 -2.94
C PHE A 79 -3.21 -12.15 -4.10
N ALA A 80 -4.03 -13.18 -4.30
CA ALA A 80 -4.97 -13.26 -5.42
C ALA A 80 -5.98 -12.10 -5.45
N ASP A 81 -6.31 -11.53 -4.28
CA ASP A 81 -7.25 -10.41 -4.17
C ASP A 81 -6.69 -9.10 -4.74
N PHE A 82 -5.39 -9.04 -5.07
CA PHE A 82 -4.78 -7.90 -5.77
C PHE A 82 -4.92 -7.96 -7.29
N ALA A 83 -5.62 -8.94 -7.86
CA ALA A 83 -5.78 -9.07 -9.31
C ALA A 83 -6.28 -7.77 -9.96
N GLU A 84 -7.25 -7.10 -9.35
CA GLU A 84 -7.85 -5.85 -9.86
C GLU A 84 -7.21 -4.57 -9.26
N ALA A 85 -6.11 -4.69 -8.51
CA ALA A 85 -5.43 -3.51 -7.97
C ALA A 85 -4.77 -2.71 -9.11
N ASP A 86 -4.90 -1.39 -9.06
CA ASP A 86 -4.23 -0.49 -10.00
C ASP A 86 -2.82 -0.13 -9.52
N ILE A 87 -2.63 -0.12 -8.20
CA ILE A 87 -1.33 0.03 -7.54
C ILE A 87 -1.30 -0.79 -6.26
N VAL A 88 -0.16 -1.42 -5.97
CA VAL A 88 0.08 -2.13 -4.71
C VAL A 88 1.33 -1.57 -4.03
N VAL A 89 1.20 -1.14 -2.78
CA VAL A 89 2.31 -0.62 -1.96
C VAL A 89 2.74 -1.66 -0.93
N GLU A 90 3.96 -2.17 -1.07
CA GLU A 90 4.58 -3.11 -0.14
C GLU A 90 5.23 -2.37 1.03
N ALA A 91 4.84 -2.73 2.25
CA ALA A 91 5.33 -2.18 3.52
C ALA A 91 5.56 -3.28 4.59
N VAL A 92 6.12 -4.42 4.17
CA VAL A 92 6.59 -5.50 5.03
C VAL A 92 7.95 -5.20 5.65
N PHE A 93 8.47 -6.13 6.46
CA PHE A 93 9.78 -6.00 7.10
C PHE A 93 10.90 -5.70 6.09
N GLU A 94 11.90 -4.98 6.55
CA GLU A 94 13.05 -4.54 5.75
C GLU A 94 14.04 -5.69 5.54
N ASP A 95 13.62 -6.69 4.77
CA ASP A 95 14.39 -7.86 4.39
C ASP A 95 14.30 -8.08 2.87
N MET A 96 15.44 -8.22 2.21
CA MET A 96 15.51 -8.32 0.75
C MET A 96 14.88 -9.61 0.22
N ALA A 97 15.05 -10.74 0.91
CA ALA A 97 14.49 -12.01 0.46
C ALA A 97 12.95 -11.96 0.53
N LEU A 98 12.42 -11.49 1.66
CA LEU A 98 10.99 -11.32 1.87
C LEU A 98 10.36 -10.38 0.84
N LYS A 99 10.97 -9.22 0.57
CA LYS A 99 10.44 -8.27 -0.42
C LYS A 99 10.48 -8.85 -1.82
N ARG A 100 11.56 -9.54 -2.21
CA ARG A 100 11.61 -10.23 -3.51
C ARG A 100 10.50 -11.26 -3.65
N ASP A 101 10.26 -12.07 -2.61
CA ASP A 101 9.17 -13.05 -2.61
C ASP A 101 7.80 -12.38 -2.77
N VAL A 102 7.56 -11.29 -2.04
CA VAL A 102 6.34 -10.48 -2.19
C VAL A 102 6.18 -9.98 -3.64
N PHE A 103 7.24 -9.42 -4.23
CA PHE A 103 7.18 -8.88 -5.59
C PHE A 103 7.03 -9.97 -6.66
N THR A 104 7.57 -11.17 -6.44
CA THR A 104 7.28 -12.33 -7.30
C THR A 104 5.80 -12.72 -7.24
N GLN A 105 5.21 -12.78 -6.05
CA GLN A 105 3.77 -13.08 -5.89
C GLN A 105 2.91 -12.01 -6.54
N LEU A 106 3.21 -10.72 -6.30
CA LEU A 106 2.49 -9.60 -6.90
C LEU A 106 2.60 -9.58 -8.43
N GLY A 107 3.79 -9.86 -8.96
CA GLY A 107 4.04 -9.97 -10.39
C GLY A 107 3.19 -11.04 -11.08
N ALA A 108 2.91 -12.15 -10.39
CA ALA A 108 2.11 -13.25 -10.91
C ALA A 108 0.60 -13.00 -10.89
N VAL A 109 0.09 -12.20 -9.93
CA VAL A 109 -1.36 -12.03 -9.71
C VAL A 109 -1.91 -10.71 -10.26
N CYS A 110 -1.14 -9.63 -10.23
CA CYS A 110 -1.64 -8.31 -10.61
C CYS A 110 -1.67 -8.15 -12.13
N ARG A 111 -2.68 -7.45 -12.66
CA ARG A 111 -2.77 -7.11 -14.10
C ARG A 111 -1.50 -6.42 -14.61
N PRO A 112 -1.06 -6.64 -15.87
CA PRO A 112 0.18 -6.10 -16.44
C PRO A 112 0.35 -4.57 -16.42
N GLU A 113 -0.72 -3.83 -16.16
CA GLU A 113 -0.74 -2.37 -16.06
C GLU A 113 -0.54 -1.86 -14.62
N ALA A 114 -0.77 -2.71 -13.60
CA ALA A 114 -0.74 -2.31 -12.19
C ALA A 114 0.65 -1.84 -11.72
N ILE A 115 0.75 -0.76 -10.96
CA ILE A 115 2.03 -0.31 -10.41
C ILE A 115 2.37 -1.12 -9.15
N LEU A 116 3.60 -1.61 -9.04
CA LEU A 116 4.08 -2.29 -7.84
C LEU A 116 5.11 -1.40 -7.15
N ALA A 117 4.82 -0.95 -5.94
CA ALA A 117 5.63 0.02 -5.22
C ALA A 117 6.19 -0.58 -3.92
N SER A 118 7.46 -0.34 -3.61
CA SER A 118 8.02 -0.68 -2.28
C SER A 118 8.21 0.57 -1.44
N ASN A 119 7.80 0.51 -0.18
CA ASN A 119 8.06 1.54 0.84
C ASN A 119 9.44 1.37 1.53
N THR A 120 10.33 0.53 0.99
CA THR A 120 11.69 0.34 1.56
C THR A 120 12.41 1.68 1.74
N SER A 121 13.16 1.80 2.84
CA SER A 121 13.94 3.00 3.17
C SER A 121 15.42 2.88 2.78
N GLY A 122 15.90 1.68 2.45
CA GLY A 122 17.33 1.47 2.16
C GLY A 122 17.67 0.35 1.20
N LEU A 123 16.72 -0.48 0.77
CA LEU A 123 16.97 -1.56 -0.17
C LEU A 123 16.87 -1.08 -1.62
N SER A 124 17.68 -1.67 -2.49
CA SER A 124 17.71 -1.34 -3.92
C SER A 124 16.38 -1.70 -4.59
N ILE A 125 15.65 -0.69 -5.07
CA ILE A 125 14.43 -0.89 -5.86
C ILE A 125 14.73 -1.70 -7.13
N THR A 126 15.86 -1.47 -7.80
CA THR A 126 16.29 -2.27 -8.96
C THR A 126 16.38 -3.76 -8.66
N THR A 127 16.86 -4.12 -7.46
CA THR A 127 16.96 -5.53 -7.04
C THR A 127 15.60 -6.12 -6.73
N ILE A 128 14.71 -5.35 -6.11
CA ILE A 128 13.32 -5.76 -5.84
C ILE A 128 12.55 -5.93 -7.16
N ALA A 129 12.67 -4.95 -8.06
CA ALA A 129 12.00 -4.91 -9.35
C ALA A 129 12.30 -6.14 -10.21
N ALA A 130 13.56 -6.59 -10.22
CA ALA A 130 13.98 -7.77 -10.97
C ALA A 130 13.21 -9.06 -10.60
N ALA A 131 12.59 -9.13 -9.41
CA ALA A 131 11.83 -10.29 -8.97
C ALA A 131 10.37 -10.30 -9.47
N SER A 132 9.85 -9.19 -10.00
CA SER A 132 8.42 -9.05 -10.33
C SER A 132 8.03 -9.62 -11.70
N THR A 133 8.99 -9.99 -12.56
CA THR A 133 8.80 -10.30 -14.00
C THR A 133 8.32 -9.12 -14.87
N ARG A 134 8.10 -7.96 -14.26
CA ARG A 134 7.63 -6.70 -14.87
C ARG A 134 8.31 -5.48 -14.25
N PRO A 135 9.66 -5.46 -14.22
CA PRO A 135 10.44 -4.47 -13.48
C PRO A 135 10.17 -3.02 -13.94
N GLU A 136 9.67 -2.83 -15.16
CA GLU A 136 9.28 -1.53 -15.73
C GLU A 136 8.07 -0.88 -15.05
N ARG A 137 7.25 -1.68 -14.35
CA ARG A 137 6.10 -1.24 -13.54
C ARG A 137 6.39 -1.18 -12.04
N VAL A 138 7.66 -1.30 -11.66
CA VAL A 138 8.08 -1.28 -10.26
C VAL A 138 8.70 0.07 -9.90
N ILE A 139 8.33 0.63 -8.76
CA ILE A 139 8.89 1.86 -8.19
C ILE A 139 9.21 1.70 -6.71
N GLY A 140 10.03 2.59 -6.17
CA GLY A 140 9.97 2.91 -4.74
C GLY A 140 8.95 4.01 -4.50
N LEU A 141 8.15 3.87 -3.45
CA LEU A 141 7.21 4.88 -2.99
C LEU A 141 7.39 5.02 -1.48
N HIS A 142 8.37 5.82 -1.10
CA HIS A 142 8.85 5.89 0.28
C HIS A 142 8.11 6.98 1.06
N PHE A 143 7.29 6.53 2.01
CA PHE A 143 6.60 7.35 2.99
C PHE A 143 7.43 7.46 4.27
N PHE A 144 7.27 8.57 4.98
CA PHE A 144 7.99 8.84 6.22
C PHE A 144 7.08 8.65 7.43
N ASN A 145 7.58 8.00 8.48
CA ASN A 145 6.85 7.78 9.73
C ASN A 145 6.84 9.06 10.59
N PRO A 146 5.69 9.52 11.13
CA PRO A 146 4.33 9.01 10.94
C PRO A 146 3.71 9.44 9.61
N VAL A 147 3.25 8.47 8.82
CA VAL A 147 2.73 8.69 7.45
C VAL A 147 1.70 9.83 7.39
N PRO A 148 0.69 9.91 8.27
CA PRO A 148 -0.33 10.98 8.17
C PRO A 148 0.14 12.38 8.54
N ALA A 149 1.33 12.50 9.14
CA ALA A 149 1.91 13.77 9.56
C ALA A 149 2.94 14.31 8.56
N MET A 150 3.50 13.44 7.72
CA MET A 150 4.55 13.79 6.77
C MET A 150 3.94 14.12 5.41
N LYS A 151 4.44 15.20 4.78
CA LYS A 151 3.94 15.65 3.46
C LYS A 151 4.78 15.15 2.30
N LEU A 152 6.00 14.69 2.58
CA LEU A 152 6.94 14.21 1.57
C LEU A 152 6.69 12.73 1.30
N VAL A 153 6.64 12.38 0.02
CA VAL A 153 6.76 11.02 -0.48
C VAL A 153 7.85 11.03 -1.53
N GLU A 154 8.82 10.14 -1.41
CA GLU A 154 9.85 9.99 -2.43
C GLU A 154 9.40 8.94 -3.45
N ILE A 155 9.43 9.29 -4.73
CA ILE A 155 9.22 8.35 -5.83
C ILE A 155 10.61 7.96 -6.34
N ILE A 156 10.98 6.70 -6.16
CA ILE A 156 12.30 6.19 -6.52
C ILE A 156 12.20 5.37 -7.79
N ARG A 157 12.91 5.81 -8.81
CA ARG A 157 13.01 5.12 -10.09
C ARG A 157 14.02 3.97 -10.01
N ALA A 158 13.60 2.76 -10.37
CA ALA A 158 14.51 1.64 -10.61
C ALA A 158 15.21 1.79 -11.97
N TYR A 159 16.26 1.01 -12.23
CA TYR A 159 16.96 1.07 -13.52
C TYR A 159 16.03 0.79 -14.72
N GLN A 160 15.07 -0.13 -14.55
CA GLN A 160 14.15 -0.57 -15.60
C GLN A 160 12.83 0.19 -15.64
N THR A 161 12.52 1.04 -14.65
CA THR A 161 11.22 1.69 -14.55
C THR A 161 10.95 2.58 -15.76
N ASP A 162 9.80 2.38 -16.40
CA ASP A 162 9.33 3.21 -17.51
C ASP A 162 8.96 4.63 -17.05
N ASP A 163 9.18 5.62 -17.90
CA ASP A 163 8.77 7.01 -17.63
C ASP A 163 7.27 7.12 -17.35
N ALA A 164 6.44 6.35 -18.06
CA ALA A 164 4.99 6.35 -17.89
C ALA A 164 4.52 5.76 -16.54
N THR A 165 5.41 5.08 -15.80
CA THR A 165 5.11 4.52 -14.47
C THR A 165 5.30 5.58 -13.37
N ILE A 166 6.08 6.65 -13.62
CA ILE A 166 6.35 7.77 -12.70
C ILE A 166 5.31 8.87 -12.86
#